data_AF-A0A820KJ96-F1
#
_entry.id   AF-A0A820KJ96-F1
#
_cell.length_a   1.000
_cell.length_b   1.000
_cell.length_c   1.000
_cell.angle_alpha   90.00
_cell.angle_beta   90.00
_cell.angle_gamma   90.00
#
_symmetry.space_group_name_H-M   'P 1'
#
loop_
_entity.id
_entity.type
_entity.pdbx_description
1 polymer ?
#
loop_
_entity_poly.entity_id
_entity_poly.type
_entity_poly.pdbx_seq_one_letter_code
_entity_poly.pdbx_strand_id
1 'polypeptide(L)'
;RQQYDPSFDRWPPHINLLWPFFDLADCEEDQENILLPLRLLLCQYESFSAEIDEIDSFVENKTIYMKLNQHSENQVKQLQAQLVKLFPQCSKNNRHTYNPHMTIGQFENEENFKDAKSSLILNESFQFPVHHVYILQRPHDNDAEPFHIAYQLPLGSVLPPIDSKQLHSVDARLQEFFQIMNLYEAEQSYQRKQEKFNKLASCFELMFNNDTLHCFTHSFLPYGSFRIGINGQDVDTVFILNEIKCENNVATTFDEALLELKHDPTGLNNHIIDLLETQINGTMKNEIAHYRKIQALFPIISIVFHDQTKVEIFVQIKTIQEQSKVQTCQDDFDGEESIHGVHDIERLLIHVYSPPIFQHFLTFIRAWAQKVGLYGQVYGYLSGYSWAILCAYICHKFLAPLKSLSSIEEFSIEEFFSLVQQFFSTFAHFNWSANALRLYPKSYKQKTLAGRSLAHNRGSMRIISPSPPFNNTGRSTINSTRDLISEGFERVVQLLTTINTITSEDKWNALKQILELPHEFPSEK
;
A
#
# COMPACT_ATOMS: atom_id res chain seq x y z
N ARG A 1 -31.91 1.00 -8.01
CA ARG A 1 -31.40 2.21 -7.34
C ARG A 1 -31.89 3.50 -7.99
N GLN A 2 -31.48 3.86 -9.21
CA GLN A 2 -31.87 5.13 -9.85
C GLN A 2 -33.38 5.45 -9.78
N GLN A 3 -34.23 4.42 -9.92
CA GLN A 3 -35.69 4.58 -9.83
C GLN A 3 -36.25 4.71 -8.40
N TYR A 4 -35.61 4.11 -7.39
CA TYR A 4 -36.22 3.82 -6.08
C TYR A 4 -35.43 4.31 -4.86
N ASP A 5 -34.18 4.74 -5.03
CA ASP A 5 -33.32 5.19 -3.94
C ASP A 5 -33.13 6.71 -4.04
N PRO A 6 -33.71 7.51 -3.12
CA PRO A 6 -33.59 8.97 -3.15
C PRO A 6 -32.14 9.44 -2.92
N SER A 7 -31.27 8.58 -2.40
CA SER A 7 -29.85 8.88 -2.19
C SER A 7 -28.97 8.39 -3.35
N PHE A 8 -29.56 8.06 -4.51
CA PHE A 8 -28.83 7.58 -5.67
C PHE A 8 -27.70 8.52 -6.11
N ASP A 9 -27.98 9.81 -6.24
CA ASP A 9 -26.98 10.83 -6.62
C ASP A 9 -26.09 11.27 -5.46
N ARG A 10 -26.42 10.87 -4.22
CA ARG A 10 -25.70 11.28 -3.01
C ARG A 10 -24.50 10.40 -2.71
N TRP A 11 -24.58 9.10 -3.00
CA TRP A 11 -23.48 8.16 -2.78
C TRP A 11 -23.57 6.94 -3.72
N PRO A 12 -22.41 6.33 -4.05
CA PRO A 12 -22.40 5.09 -4.81
C PRO A 12 -23.09 3.94 -4.05
N PRO A 13 -23.50 2.87 -4.75
CA PRO A 13 -23.96 1.65 -4.08
C PRO A 13 -22.86 1.11 -3.16
N HIS A 14 -23.19 0.81 -1.91
CA HIS A 14 -22.19 0.40 -0.90
C HIS A 14 -22.82 -0.48 0.18
N ILE A 15 -21.95 -1.18 0.92
CA ILE A 15 -22.25 -1.86 2.18
C ILE A 15 -21.54 -1.09 3.29
N ASN A 16 -22.30 -0.57 4.27
CA ASN A 16 -21.72 0.20 5.37
C ASN A 16 -21.02 -0.73 6.36
N LEU A 17 -19.74 -0.47 6.66
CA LEU A 17 -18.97 -1.21 7.66
C LEU A 17 -19.05 -0.56 9.04
N LEU A 18 -18.99 0.77 9.10
CA LEU A 18 -18.90 1.54 10.34
C LEU A 18 -19.95 2.66 10.38
N TRP A 19 -20.55 2.89 11.55
CA TRP A 19 -21.55 3.94 11.79
C TRP A 19 -21.67 4.28 13.28
N PRO A 20 -21.72 5.56 13.72
CA PRO A 20 -21.85 6.81 12.98
C PRO A 20 -20.59 7.26 12.25
N PHE A 21 -20.72 8.35 11.47
CA PHE A 21 -19.59 9.03 10.83
C PHE A 21 -18.48 9.31 11.84
N PHE A 22 -17.25 9.13 11.39
CA PHE A 22 -16.08 9.59 12.09
C PHE A 22 -15.76 11.02 11.62
N ASP A 23 -15.66 11.95 12.57
CA ASP A 23 -15.24 13.31 12.29
C ASP A 23 -13.71 13.34 12.17
N LEU A 24 -13.21 13.44 10.93
CA LEU A 24 -11.80 13.73 10.69
C LEU A 24 -11.62 15.23 10.94
N ALA A 25 -11.46 15.62 12.20
CA ALA A 25 -11.17 17.01 12.56
C ALA A 25 -10.00 17.55 11.71
N ASP A 26 -10.00 18.85 11.40
CA ASP A 26 -9.07 19.55 10.49
C ASP A 26 -7.56 19.45 10.84
N CYS A 27 -7.17 18.65 11.84
CA CYS A 27 -5.77 18.34 12.09
C CYS A 27 -5.34 17.14 11.23
N GLU A 28 -4.44 17.39 10.29
CA GLU A 28 -3.79 16.36 9.45
C GLU A 28 -3.11 15.26 10.28
N GLU A 29 -2.70 15.57 11.51
CA GLU A 29 -2.19 14.61 12.49
C GLU A 29 -3.24 13.52 12.84
N ASP A 30 -4.53 13.85 12.91
CA ASP A 30 -5.60 12.90 13.20
C ASP A 30 -5.90 12.00 12.00
N GLN A 31 -5.86 12.55 10.77
CA GLN A 31 -6.05 11.75 9.55
C GLN A 31 -4.95 10.69 9.41
N GLU A 32 -3.68 11.05 9.60
CA GLU A 32 -2.57 10.09 9.51
C GLU A 32 -2.56 9.05 10.65
N ASN A 33 -2.97 9.45 11.87
CA ASN A 33 -3.12 8.55 13.02
C ASN A 33 -4.30 7.57 12.89
N ILE A 34 -5.20 7.78 11.92
CA ILE A 34 -6.36 6.93 11.65
C ILE A 34 -6.11 6.02 10.45
N LEU A 35 -5.63 6.60 9.35
CA LEU A 35 -5.48 5.89 8.08
C LEU A 35 -4.40 4.82 8.16
N LEU A 36 -3.31 5.05 8.90
CA LEU A 36 -2.24 4.06 9.02
C LEU A 36 -2.64 2.84 9.85
N PRO A 37 -3.22 2.96 11.06
CA PRO A 37 -3.75 1.79 11.77
C PRO A 37 -4.81 1.04 10.96
N LEU A 38 -5.70 1.75 10.27
CA LEU A 38 -6.67 1.14 9.37
C LEU A 38 -5.98 0.38 8.24
N ARG A 39 -4.98 0.98 7.59
CA ARG A 39 -4.23 0.34 6.50
C ARG A 39 -3.52 -0.92 6.98
N LEU A 40 -2.84 -0.87 8.13
CA LEU A 40 -2.15 -2.00 8.74
C LEU A 40 -3.10 -3.14 9.10
N LEU A 41 -4.31 -2.81 9.58
CA LEU A 41 -5.36 -3.80 9.82
C LEU A 41 -5.78 -4.46 8.49
N LEU A 42 -6.10 -3.67 7.46
CA LEU A 42 -6.55 -4.18 6.17
C LEU A 42 -5.49 -5.03 5.43
N CYS A 43 -4.19 -4.82 5.71
CA CYS A 43 -3.12 -5.69 5.19
C CYS A 43 -3.24 -7.15 5.66
N GLN A 44 -3.91 -7.39 6.80
CA GLN A 44 -4.04 -8.71 7.40
C GLN A 44 -5.26 -9.49 6.87
N TYR A 45 -6.10 -8.85 6.04
CA TYR A 45 -7.29 -9.47 5.46
C TYR A 45 -7.08 -9.73 3.98
N GLU A 46 -7.15 -10.97 3.54
CA GLU A 46 -7.08 -11.30 2.12
C GLU A 46 -8.28 -10.75 1.34
N SER A 47 -8.06 -10.50 0.05
CA SER A 47 -9.17 -10.27 -0.89
C SER A 47 -10.05 -11.52 -0.97
N PHE A 48 -11.35 -11.35 -1.17
CA PHE A 48 -12.30 -12.46 -1.24
C PHE A 48 -13.36 -12.24 -2.32
N SER A 49 -14.02 -13.31 -2.76
CA SER A 49 -15.19 -13.22 -3.65
C SER A 49 -16.45 -13.12 -2.80
N ALA A 50 -17.26 -12.08 -3.03
CA ALA A 50 -18.55 -11.91 -2.39
C ALA A 50 -19.66 -12.30 -3.36
N GLU A 51 -20.76 -12.83 -2.84
CA GLU A 51 -21.94 -13.23 -3.61
C GLU A 51 -23.20 -12.56 -3.06
N ILE A 52 -23.99 -12.00 -3.98
CA ILE A 52 -25.37 -11.57 -3.71
C ILE A 52 -26.31 -12.61 -4.31
N ASP A 53 -27.15 -13.20 -3.46
CA ASP A 53 -28.06 -14.29 -3.82
C ASP A 53 -29.55 -13.97 -3.53
N GLU A 54 -29.83 -12.89 -2.80
CA GLU A 54 -31.18 -12.54 -2.38
C GLU A 54 -31.42 -11.02 -2.40
N ILE A 55 -32.67 -10.64 -2.72
CA ILE A 55 -33.22 -9.32 -2.40
C ILE A 55 -34.15 -9.48 -1.20
N ASP A 56 -33.91 -8.69 -0.16
CA ASP A 56 -34.68 -8.72 1.08
C ASP A 56 -35.07 -7.29 1.49
N SER A 57 -35.80 -7.14 2.59
CA SER A 57 -36.41 -5.87 2.98
C SER A 57 -36.49 -5.67 4.49
N PHE A 58 -36.24 -4.44 4.94
CA PHE A 58 -36.59 -4.00 6.27
C PHE A 58 -38.00 -3.40 6.25
N VAL A 59 -38.97 -4.16 6.75
CA VAL A 59 -40.39 -3.75 6.74
C VAL A 59 -40.62 -2.47 7.55
N GLU A 60 -39.99 -2.34 8.73
CA GLU A 60 -40.10 -1.17 9.60
C GLU A 60 -39.63 0.13 8.90
N ASN A 61 -38.54 0.02 8.15
CA ASN A 61 -37.90 1.16 7.48
C ASN A 61 -38.32 1.27 6.00
N LYS A 62 -39.24 0.42 5.53
CA LYS A 62 -39.70 0.33 4.13
C LYS A 62 -38.53 0.41 3.14
N THR A 63 -37.47 -0.36 3.43
CA THR A 63 -36.21 -0.36 2.67
C THR A 63 -36.04 -1.71 2.01
N ILE A 64 -35.69 -1.71 0.72
CA ILE A 64 -35.34 -2.91 -0.04
C ILE A 64 -33.83 -2.91 -0.27
N TYR A 65 -33.18 -4.05 -0.07
CA TYR A 65 -31.74 -4.21 -0.17
C TYR A 65 -31.33 -5.52 -0.83
N MET A 66 -30.13 -5.54 -1.40
CA MET A 66 -29.45 -6.76 -1.79
C MET A 66 -28.71 -7.33 -0.59
N LYS A 67 -28.84 -8.65 -0.41
CA LYS A 67 -28.29 -9.40 0.70
C LYS A 67 -27.15 -10.30 0.21
N LEU A 68 -26.12 -10.39 1.04
CA LEU A 68 -25.00 -11.29 0.83
C LEU A 68 -25.40 -12.72 1.21
N ASN A 69 -24.85 -13.71 0.49
CA ASN A 69 -24.97 -15.09 0.93
C ASN A 69 -24.29 -15.29 2.30
N GLN A 70 -24.60 -16.40 2.98
CA GLN A 70 -24.11 -16.63 4.36
C GLN A 70 -22.57 -16.60 4.48
N HIS A 71 -21.85 -17.09 3.46
CA HIS A 71 -20.39 -17.11 3.47
C HIS A 71 -19.80 -15.69 3.39
N SER A 72 -20.27 -14.90 2.42
CA SER A 72 -19.83 -13.52 2.19
C SER A 72 -20.23 -12.61 3.36
N GLU A 73 -21.41 -12.82 3.92
CA GLU A 73 -21.87 -12.12 5.13
C GLU A 73 -20.92 -12.34 6.31
N ASN A 74 -20.46 -13.59 6.51
CA ASN A 74 -19.52 -13.91 7.59
C ASN A 74 -18.16 -13.23 7.39
N GLN A 75 -17.64 -13.18 6.17
CA GLN A 75 -16.38 -12.49 5.86
C GLN A 75 -16.47 -10.98 6.15
N VAL A 76 -17.56 -10.33 5.71
CA VAL A 76 -17.79 -8.90 5.97
C VAL A 76 -17.98 -8.63 7.47
N LYS A 77 -18.70 -9.51 8.19
CA LYS A 77 -18.86 -9.41 9.66
C LYS A 77 -17.54 -9.55 10.41
N GLN A 78 -16.66 -10.46 10.00
CA GLN A 78 -15.35 -10.64 10.61
C GLN A 78 -14.48 -9.38 10.43
N LEU A 79 -14.45 -8.82 9.22
CA LEU A 79 -13.76 -7.56 8.95
C LEU A 79 -14.35 -6.41 9.78
N GLN A 80 -15.68 -6.29 9.79
CA GLN A 80 -16.38 -5.24 10.53
C GLN A 80 -16.11 -5.31 12.04
N ALA A 81 -16.09 -6.50 12.64
CA ALA A 81 -15.81 -6.66 14.07
C ALA A 81 -14.43 -6.09 14.45
N GLN A 82 -13.48 -6.14 13.53
CA GLN A 82 -12.09 -5.73 13.77
C GLN A 82 -11.93 -4.23 13.51
N LEU A 83 -12.64 -3.71 12.51
CA LEU A 83 -12.82 -2.27 12.31
C LEU A 83 -13.50 -1.61 13.52
N VAL A 84 -14.48 -2.25 14.15
CA VAL A 84 -15.13 -1.75 15.37
C VAL A 84 -14.17 -1.69 16.56
N LYS A 85 -13.26 -2.65 16.70
CA LYS A 85 -12.22 -2.59 17.74
C LYS A 85 -11.29 -1.39 17.52
N LEU A 86 -10.98 -1.08 16.26
CA LEU A 86 -10.13 0.05 15.90
C LEU A 86 -10.86 1.40 16.03
N PHE A 87 -12.16 1.44 15.72
CA PHE A 87 -13.01 2.62 15.76
C PHE A 87 -14.26 2.40 16.62
N PRO A 88 -14.12 2.22 17.94
CA PRO A 88 -15.25 1.92 18.83
C PRO A 88 -16.34 3.00 18.83
N GLN A 89 -15.96 4.26 18.58
CA GLN A 89 -16.86 5.39 18.41
C GLN A 89 -17.80 5.26 17.20
N CYS A 90 -17.43 4.46 16.20
CA CYS A 90 -18.21 4.20 14.99
C CYS A 90 -19.02 2.90 15.08
N SER A 91 -19.50 2.57 16.28
CA SER A 91 -20.30 1.39 16.57
C SER A 91 -21.50 1.72 17.47
N LYS A 92 -22.25 2.80 17.17
CA LYS A 92 -23.52 3.07 17.88
C LYS A 92 -24.66 2.36 17.17
N ASN A 93 -24.79 1.05 17.39
CA ASN A 93 -26.00 0.33 17.02
C ASN A 93 -26.85 0.05 18.26
N ASN A 94 -28.04 0.65 18.31
CA ASN A 94 -29.12 0.27 19.26
C ASN A 94 -29.77 -1.10 18.90
N ARG A 95 -29.28 -1.79 17.87
CA ARG A 95 -29.76 -3.10 17.41
C ARG A 95 -28.65 -4.13 17.63
N HIS A 96 -28.99 -5.27 18.22
CA HIS A 96 -28.05 -6.26 18.74
C HIS A 96 -27.17 -6.98 17.69
N THR A 97 -27.37 -6.73 16.38
CA THR A 97 -26.65 -7.45 15.33
C THR A 97 -26.41 -6.57 14.10
N TYR A 98 -25.15 -6.47 13.68
CA TYR A 98 -24.76 -5.88 12.39
C TYR A 98 -25.28 -6.76 11.24
N ASN A 99 -25.95 -6.14 10.26
CA ASN A 99 -26.50 -6.81 9.08
C ASN A 99 -25.92 -6.13 7.82
N PRO A 100 -24.91 -6.70 7.14
CA PRO A 100 -24.33 -6.11 5.94
C PRO A 100 -25.32 -6.23 4.77
N HIS A 101 -25.67 -5.10 4.17
CA HIS A 101 -26.64 -5.02 3.08
C HIS A 101 -26.30 -3.85 2.16
N MET A 102 -26.74 -3.93 0.90
CA MET A 102 -26.67 -2.82 -0.04
C MET A 102 -28.09 -2.33 -0.36
N THR A 103 -28.42 -1.13 0.09
CA THR A 103 -29.75 -0.53 -0.16
C THR A 103 -29.97 -0.28 -1.64
N ILE A 104 -31.11 -0.75 -2.16
CA ILE A 104 -31.51 -0.56 -3.55
C ILE A 104 -32.76 0.30 -3.76
N GLY A 105 -33.54 0.52 -2.70
CA GLY A 105 -34.69 1.43 -2.68
C GLY A 105 -35.19 1.75 -1.28
N GLN A 106 -35.74 2.95 -1.11
CA GLN A 106 -36.36 3.44 0.13
C GLN A 106 -37.70 4.09 -0.19
N PHE A 107 -38.73 3.75 0.58
CA PHE A 107 -40.11 4.10 0.25
C PHE A 107 -40.81 4.81 1.41
N GLU A 108 -41.51 5.90 1.12
CA GLU A 108 -42.34 6.58 2.12
C GLU A 108 -43.70 5.89 2.30
N ASN A 109 -44.30 5.43 1.19
CA ASN A 109 -45.61 4.76 1.15
C ASN A 109 -45.47 3.23 1.21
N GLU A 110 -46.31 2.59 2.03
CA GLU A 110 -46.40 1.14 2.17
C GLU A 110 -46.89 0.43 0.89
N GLU A 111 -47.75 1.07 0.10
CA GLU A 111 -48.25 0.52 -1.18
C GLU A 111 -47.10 0.40 -2.19
N ASN A 112 -46.39 1.50 -2.45
CA ASN A 112 -45.22 1.51 -3.33
C ASN A 112 -44.13 0.52 -2.87
N PHE A 113 -43.93 0.39 -1.55
CA PHE A 113 -43.01 -0.60 -1.00
C PHE A 113 -43.43 -2.04 -1.31
N LYS A 114 -44.72 -2.39 -1.15
CA LYS A 114 -45.24 -3.73 -1.46
C LYS A 114 -45.17 -4.03 -2.95
N ASP A 115 -45.51 -3.05 -3.80
CA ASP A 115 -45.43 -3.18 -5.25
C ASP A 115 -43.98 -3.38 -5.72
N ALA A 116 -43.05 -2.57 -5.21
CA ALA A 116 -41.62 -2.73 -5.53
C ALA A 116 -41.07 -4.07 -5.00
N LYS A 117 -41.43 -4.47 -3.77
CA LYS A 117 -40.99 -5.74 -3.19
C LYS A 117 -41.48 -6.96 -3.97
N SER A 118 -42.69 -6.90 -4.53
CA SER A 118 -43.23 -8.01 -5.33
C SER A 118 -42.65 -8.09 -6.75
N SER A 119 -42.12 -6.97 -7.26
CA SER A 119 -41.58 -6.88 -8.63
C SER A 119 -40.05 -7.03 -8.70
N LEU A 120 -39.32 -6.64 -7.65
CA LEU A 120 -37.87 -6.76 -7.58
C LEU A 120 -37.46 -8.17 -7.14
N ILE A 121 -37.15 -9.02 -8.13
CA ILE A 121 -36.65 -10.38 -7.93
C ILE A 121 -35.23 -10.46 -8.49
N LEU A 122 -34.33 -11.07 -7.72
CA LEU A 122 -33.01 -11.42 -8.22
C LEU A 122 -33.12 -12.74 -9.00
N ASN A 123 -32.96 -12.66 -10.32
CA ASN A 123 -33.12 -13.84 -11.18
C ASN A 123 -31.98 -14.85 -11.04
N GLU A 124 -30.75 -14.35 -10.88
CA GLU A 124 -29.53 -15.15 -10.74
C GLU A 124 -28.63 -14.50 -9.68
N SER A 125 -27.98 -15.33 -8.86
CA SER A 125 -26.93 -14.84 -7.97
C SER A 125 -25.73 -14.39 -8.80
N PHE A 126 -24.98 -13.44 -8.27
CA PHE A 126 -23.76 -12.97 -8.93
C PHE A 126 -22.64 -12.79 -7.92
N GLN A 127 -21.43 -13.12 -8.38
CA GLN A 127 -20.21 -13.01 -7.61
C GLN A 127 -19.36 -11.85 -8.10
N PHE A 128 -18.67 -11.20 -7.17
CA PHE A 128 -17.75 -10.11 -7.48
C PHE A 128 -16.57 -10.11 -6.50
N PRO A 129 -15.37 -9.74 -6.97
CA PRO A 129 -14.22 -9.68 -6.10
C PRO A 129 -14.26 -8.45 -5.18
N VAL A 130 -13.88 -8.63 -3.93
CA VAL A 130 -13.69 -7.57 -2.93
C VAL A 130 -12.19 -7.40 -2.70
N HIS A 131 -11.65 -6.33 -3.26
CA HIS A 131 -10.23 -5.99 -3.17
C HIS A 131 -9.94 -4.76 -2.31
N HIS A 132 -10.94 -3.94 -2.00
CA HIS A 132 -10.72 -2.64 -1.36
C HIS A 132 -11.82 -2.29 -0.36
N VAL A 133 -11.45 -1.52 0.65
CA VAL A 133 -12.34 -0.78 1.54
C VAL A 133 -12.26 0.70 1.17
N TYR A 134 -13.42 1.33 0.99
CA TYR A 134 -13.51 2.73 0.59
C TYR A 134 -13.87 3.61 1.77
N ILE A 135 -13.21 4.78 1.87
CA ILE A 135 -13.60 5.85 2.79
C ILE A 135 -14.39 6.87 1.97
N LEU A 136 -15.68 6.97 2.24
CA LEU A 136 -16.55 8.00 1.67
C LEU A 136 -16.50 9.24 2.56
N GLN A 137 -16.22 10.39 1.96
CA GLN A 137 -16.15 11.67 2.66
C GLN A 137 -17.23 12.61 2.16
N ARG A 138 -17.83 13.33 3.11
CA ARG A 138 -18.74 14.44 2.86
C ARG A 138 -18.07 15.74 3.29
N PRO A 139 -18.15 16.82 2.49
CA PRO A 139 -17.77 18.16 2.93
C PRO A 139 -18.60 18.60 4.15
N HIS A 140 -17.97 19.25 5.13
CA HIS A 140 -18.64 19.67 6.37
C HIS A 140 -19.76 20.69 6.14
N ASP A 141 -19.64 21.54 5.12
CA ASP A 141 -20.45 22.76 4.98
C ASP A 141 -21.64 22.65 4.02
N ASN A 142 -21.87 21.49 3.39
CA ASN A 142 -22.91 21.36 2.37
C ASN A 142 -23.55 19.97 2.35
N ASP A 143 -24.72 19.83 3.00
CA ASP A 143 -25.51 18.58 2.99
C ASP A 143 -25.99 18.15 1.59
N ALA A 144 -25.99 19.09 0.63
CA ALA A 144 -26.39 18.85 -0.75
C ALA A 144 -25.23 18.34 -1.64
N GLU A 145 -23.98 18.41 -1.17
CA GLU A 145 -22.86 17.85 -1.92
C GLU A 145 -22.80 16.32 -1.76
N PRO A 146 -22.72 15.57 -2.87
CA PRO A 146 -22.54 14.12 -2.84
C PRO A 146 -21.26 13.72 -2.10
N PHE A 147 -21.28 12.52 -1.56
CA PHE A 147 -20.07 11.87 -1.05
C PHE A 147 -19.11 11.61 -2.20
N HIS A 148 -17.82 11.80 -1.94
CA HIS A 148 -16.76 11.35 -2.83
C HIS A 148 -15.91 10.30 -2.13
N ILE A 149 -15.15 9.55 -2.92
CA ILE A 149 -14.17 8.60 -2.39
C ILE A 149 -12.94 9.41 -2.00
N ALA A 150 -12.67 9.49 -0.71
CA ALA A 150 -11.45 10.11 -0.19
C ALA A 150 -10.27 9.13 -0.28
N TYR A 151 -10.51 7.86 0.05
CA TYR A 151 -9.48 6.82 0.06
C TYR A 151 -10.02 5.48 -0.45
N GLN A 152 -9.17 4.76 -1.17
CA GLN A 152 -9.38 3.38 -1.60
C GLN A 152 -8.26 2.52 -1.02
N LEU A 153 -8.58 1.76 0.04
CA LEU A 153 -7.58 1.02 0.80
C LEU A 153 -7.61 -0.47 0.40
N PRO A 154 -6.53 -1.02 -0.16
CA PRO A 154 -6.50 -2.40 -0.62
C PRO A 154 -6.53 -3.40 0.55
N LEU A 155 -7.27 -4.48 0.37
CA LEU A 155 -7.18 -5.67 1.19
C LEU A 155 -5.92 -6.46 0.81
N GLY A 156 -5.32 -7.09 1.80
CA GLY A 156 -4.19 -7.97 1.64
C GLY A 156 -2.86 -7.27 1.85
N SER A 157 -1.87 -8.10 2.16
CA SER A 157 -0.52 -7.68 2.44
C SER A 157 0.28 -7.42 1.17
N VAL A 158 -0.23 -7.78 -0.01
CA VAL A 158 0.43 -7.56 -1.31
C VAL A 158 -0.60 -7.01 -2.29
N LEU A 159 -0.24 -5.94 -3.01
CA LEU A 159 -1.08 -5.48 -4.11
C LEU A 159 -1.07 -6.52 -5.23
N PRO A 160 -2.18 -6.74 -5.94
CA PRO A 160 -2.18 -7.58 -7.13
C PRO A 160 -1.04 -7.18 -8.07
N PRO A 161 -0.25 -8.14 -8.58
CA PRO A 161 0.86 -7.83 -9.47
C PRO A 161 0.33 -7.19 -10.74
N ILE A 162 1.07 -6.24 -11.30
CA ILE A 162 0.79 -5.82 -12.68
C ILE A 162 1.06 -6.99 -13.63
N ASP A 163 0.04 -7.36 -14.38
CA ASP A 163 0.11 -8.40 -15.38
C ASP A 163 -0.74 -8.04 -16.61
N SER A 164 -0.63 -8.85 -17.66
CA SER A 164 -1.40 -8.68 -18.89
C SER A 164 -2.86 -9.12 -18.76
N LYS A 165 -3.32 -9.51 -17.57
CA LYS A 165 -4.66 -10.05 -17.28
C LYS A 165 -5.45 -9.17 -16.32
N GLN A 166 -4.92 -8.05 -15.85
CA GLN A 166 -5.68 -7.04 -15.09
C GLN A 166 -6.75 -6.41 -15.98
N LEU A 167 -7.86 -7.11 -16.20
CA LEU A 167 -9.00 -6.62 -16.93
C LEU A 167 -9.59 -5.41 -16.17
N HIS A 168 -9.86 -4.33 -16.90
CA HIS A 168 -10.67 -3.16 -16.50
C HIS A 168 -9.99 -1.99 -15.76
N SER A 169 -8.66 -1.95 -15.60
CA SER A 169 -8.00 -0.78 -14.97
C SER A 169 -7.10 0.04 -15.90
N VAL A 170 -6.66 -0.54 -17.02
CA VAL A 170 -5.67 0.05 -17.94
C VAL A 170 -6.00 -0.34 -19.38
N ASP A 171 -5.80 0.58 -20.32
CA ASP A 171 -5.96 0.35 -21.77
C ASP A 171 -5.19 -0.90 -22.25
N ALA A 172 -5.84 -1.75 -23.05
CA ALA A 172 -5.27 -3.01 -23.54
C ALA A 172 -3.98 -2.82 -24.36
N ARG A 173 -3.83 -1.72 -25.12
CA ARG A 173 -2.60 -1.42 -25.87
C ARG A 173 -1.46 -1.02 -24.93
N LEU A 174 -1.76 -0.42 -23.77
CA LEU A 174 -0.74 -0.15 -22.75
C LEU A 174 -0.22 -1.45 -22.13
N GLN A 175 -1.12 -2.42 -21.91
CA GLN A 175 -0.73 -3.75 -21.46
C GLN A 175 0.15 -4.45 -22.50
N GLU A 176 -0.25 -4.43 -23.77
CA GLU A 176 0.56 -4.97 -24.88
C GLU A 176 1.94 -4.30 -24.95
N PHE A 177 2.01 -2.98 -24.83
CA PHE A 177 3.28 -2.24 -24.81
C PHE A 177 4.20 -2.71 -23.67
N PHE A 178 3.68 -2.84 -22.44
CA PHE A 178 4.46 -3.31 -21.30
C PHE A 178 4.96 -4.75 -21.50
N GLN A 179 4.15 -5.59 -22.13
CA GLN A 179 4.53 -6.95 -22.47
C GLN A 179 5.66 -6.98 -23.53
N ILE A 180 5.53 -6.23 -24.63
CA ILE A 180 6.55 -6.14 -25.69
C ILE A 180 7.88 -5.60 -25.15
N MET A 181 7.81 -4.60 -24.27
CA MET A 181 8.99 -4.00 -23.66
C MET A 181 9.57 -4.81 -22.49
N ASN A 182 9.02 -6.00 -22.20
CA ASN A 182 9.41 -6.89 -21.10
C ASN A 182 9.43 -6.19 -19.72
N LEU A 183 8.42 -5.35 -19.45
CA LEU A 183 8.31 -4.60 -18.21
C LEU A 183 7.57 -5.37 -17.11
N TYR A 184 6.72 -6.34 -17.49
CA TYR A 184 6.08 -7.23 -16.53
C TYR A 184 7.05 -8.28 -15.98
N GLU A 185 6.85 -8.64 -14.71
CA GLU A 185 7.48 -9.84 -14.17
C GLU A 185 6.85 -11.08 -14.81
N ALA A 186 7.66 -12.12 -15.06
CA ALA A 186 7.13 -13.39 -15.56
C ALA A 186 6.15 -13.99 -14.54
N GLU A 187 4.96 -14.41 -14.99
CA GLU A 187 3.88 -14.94 -14.14
C GLU A 187 4.36 -16.06 -13.20
N GLN A 188 5.17 -16.99 -13.72
CA GLN A 188 5.77 -18.08 -12.92
C GLN A 188 6.78 -17.59 -11.86
N SER A 189 7.47 -16.48 -12.10
CA SER A 189 8.39 -15.88 -11.12
C SER A 189 7.61 -15.31 -9.94
N TYR A 190 6.56 -14.54 -10.22
CA TYR A 190 5.71 -13.96 -9.19
C TYR A 190 4.98 -15.04 -8.38
N GLN A 191 4.39 -16.04 -9.06
CA GLN A 191 3.69 -17.14 -8.40
C GLN A 191 4.61 -17.90 -7.43
N ARG A 192 5.86 -18.19 -7.82
CA ARG A 192 6.83 -18.82 -6.91
C ARG A 192 7.11 -17.95 -5.69
N LYS A 193 7.34 -16.65 -5.87
CA LYS A 193 7.56 -15.72 -4.75
C LYS A 193 6.36 -15.65 -3.80
N GLN A 194 5.16 -15.56 -4.35
CA GLN A 194 3.91 -15.57 -3.59
C GLN A 194 3.76 -16.87 -2.80
N GLU A 195 4.03 -18.02 -3.42
CA GLU A 195 3.99 -19.32 -2.75
C GLU A 195 4.98 -19.39 -1.58
N LYS A 196 6.26 -18.98 -1.78
CA LYS A 196 7.27 -18.98 -0.71
C LYS A 196 6.90 -18.03 0.42
N PHE A 197 6.43 -16.83 0.09
CA PHE A 197 5.96 -15.86 1.07
C PHE A 197 4.81 -16.41 1.90
N ASN A 198 3.78 -16.98 1.27
CA ASN A 198 2.62 -17.53 1.96
C ASN A 198 3.00 -18.70 2.88
N LYS A 199 3.84 -19.63 2.41
CA LYS A 199 4.32 -20.74 3.25
C LYS A 199 5.14 -20.25 4.45
N LEU A 200 6.01 -19.25 4.25
CA LEU A 200 6.75 -18.65 5.36
C LEU A 200 5.82 -17.94 6.34
N ALA A 201 4.89 -17.12 5.85
CA ALA A 201 3.89 -16.46 6.69
C ALA A 201 3.13 -17.49 7.55
N SER A 202 2.65 -18.59 6.95
CA SER A 202 2.01 -19.68 7.70
C SER A 202 2.94 -20.34 8.72
N CYS A 203 4.23 -20.50 8.43
CA CYS A 203 5.19 -21.02 9.40
C CYS A 203 5.35 -20.05 10.59
N PHE A 204 5.50 -18.75 10.32
CA PHE A 204 5.60 -17.74 11.38
C PHE A 204 4.32 -17.70 12.23
N GLU A 205 3.13 -17.76 11.64
CA GLU A 205 1.85 -17.83 12.40
C GLU A 205 1.74 -19.09 13.27
N LEU A 206 2.32 -20.23 12.83
CA LEU A 206 2.33 -21.45 13.65
C LEU A 206 3.39 -21.39 14.76
N MET A 207 4.55 -20.81 14.48
CA MET A 207 5.68 -20.69 15.40
C MET A 207 5.42 -19.65 16.50
N PHE A 208 4.79 -18.54 16.12
CA PHE A 208 4.47 -17.41 16.98
C PHE A 208 2.95 -17.36 17.09
N ASN A 209 2.42 -17.83 18.21
CA ASN A 209 0.99 -17.90 18.49
C ASN A 209 0.73 -17.68 19.99
N ASN A 210 -0.55 -17.65 20.38
CA ASN A 210 -0.98 -17.39 21.76
C ASN A 210 -0.47 -18.42 22.81
N ASP A 211 -0.03 -19.61 22.41
CA ASP A 211 0.57 -20.61 23.31
C ASP A 211 2.07 -20.36 23.54
N THR A 212 2.72 -19.61 22.65
CA THR A 212 4.17 -19.35 22.66
C THR A 212 4.52 -17.94 23.11
N LEU A 213 3.71 -16.96 22.73
CA LEU A 213 3.88 -15.54 23.03
C LEU A 213 2.74 -15.07 23.94
N HIS A 214 3.06 -14.66 25.16
CA HIS A 214 2.09 -14.01 26.05
C HIS A 214 2.31 -12.51 26.14
N CYS A 215 3.55 -12.06 25.96
CA CYS A 215 3.92 -10.66 26.09
C CYS A 215 4.21 -10.00 24.73
N PHE A 216 3.92 -10.66 23.61
CA PHE A 216 4.05 -10.08 22.28
C PHE A 216 2.84 -10.38 21.39
N THR A 217 2.50 -9.43 20.53
CA THR A 217 1.79 -9.70 19.27
C THR A 217 2.79 -9.69 18.12
N HIS A 218 2.47 -10.32 17.01
CA HIS A 218 3.39 -10.36 15.87
C HIS A 218 2.71 -10.01 14.54
N SER A 219 3.52 -9.69 13.54
CA SER A 219 3.08 -9.52 12.15
C SER A 219 4.22 -9.85 11.20
N PHE A 220 3.93 -10.65 10.17
CA PHE A 220 4.86 -10.95 9.09
C PHE A 220 4.37 -10.28 7.79
N LEU A 221 5.02 -9.19 7.39
CA LEU A 221 4.52 -8.30 6.34
C LEU A 221 5.57 -8.11 5.23
N PRO A 222 5.18 -8.17 3.95
CA PRO A 222 6.10 -7.83 2.88
C PRO A 222 6.20 -6.31 2.74
N TYR A 223 7.33 -5.84 2.24
CA TYR A 223 7.52 -4.45 1.81
C TYR A 223 8.20 -4.39 0.43
N GLY A 224 8.63 -3.21 0.01
CA GLY A 224 9.39 -3.04 -1.23
C GLY A 224 8.58 -3.36 -2.49
N SER A 225 9.28 -3.81 -3.54
CA SER A 225 8.65 -4.06 -4.86
C SER A 225 7.61 -5.17 -4.83
N PHE A 226 7.85 -6.22 -4.04
CA PHE A 226 6.92 -7.34 -3.92
C PHE A 226 5.59 -6.85 -3.33
N ARG A 227 5.64 -6.08 -2.23
CA ARG A 227 4.47 -5.45 -1.62
C ARG A 227 3.69 -4.55 -2.58
N ILE A 228 4.40 -3.77 -3.40
CA ILE A 228 3.79 -2.87 -4.39
C ILE A 228 3.20 -3.65 -5.57
N GLY A 229 3.53 -4.93 -5.79
CA GLY A 229 3.06 -5.71 -6.94
C GLY A 229 3.74 -5.32 -8.26
N ILE A 230 5.03 -4.96 -8.20
CA ILE A 230 5.86 -4.66 -9.37
C ILE A 230 7.13 -5.52 -9.38
N ASN A 231 7.78 -5.61 -10.54
CA ASN A 231 8.97 -6.43 -10.71
C ASN A 231 10.07 -6.10 -9.67
N GLY A 232 10.55 -7.14 -9.01
CA GLY A 232 11.59 -7.10 -7.98
C GLY A 232 12.46 -8.35 -8.07
N GLN A 233 13.65 -8.34 -7.48
CA GLN A 233 14.49 -9.54 -7.44
C GLN A 233 14.09 -10.44 -6.27
N ASP A 234 14.05 -9.84 -5.09
CA ASP A 234 13.87 -10.55 -3.83
C ASP A 234 12.50 -10.20 -3.21
N VAL A 235 12.07 -11.02 -2.25
CA VAL A 235 10.85 -10.78 -1.46
C VAL A 235 11.28 -10.14 -0.14
N ASP A 236 11.16 -8.82 -0.09
CA ASP A 236 11.44 -8.03 1.11
C ASP A 236 10.32 -8.22 2.14
N THR A 237 10.68 -8.60 3.37
CA THR A 237 9.74 -8.88 4.46
C THR A 237 10.25 -8.36 5.79
N VAL A 238 9.32 -7.93 6.64
CA VAL A 238 9.58 -7.61 8.04
C VAL A 238 8.79 -8.56 8.92
N PHE A 239 9.46 -9.03 9.96
CA PHE A 239 8.82 -9.70 11.08
C PHE A 239 8.84 -8.76 12.29
N ILE A 240 7.66 -8.29 12.70
CA ILE A 240 7.48 -7.35 13.80
C ILE A 240 6.93 -8.08 15.01
N LEU A 241 7.56 -7.92 16.16
CA LEU A 241 7.11 -8.35 17.48
C LEU A 241 6.78 -7.12 18.31
N ASN A 242 5.50 -6.86 18.56
CA ASN A 242 5.06 -5.74 19.39
C ASN A 242 4.82 -6.21 20.82
N GLU A 243 5.61 -5.72 21.76
CA GLU A 243 5.47 -6.00 23.18
C GLU A 243 4.10 -5.52 23.68
N ILE A 244 3.39 -6.38 24.41
CA ILE A 244 2.12 -6.09 25.06
C ILE A 244 2.22 -6.36 26.56
N LYS A 245 1.34 -5.74 27.34
CA LYS A 245 1.23 -6.07 28.76
C LYS A 245 0.63 -7.47 28.89
N CYS A 246 1.41 -8.40 29.43
CA CYS A 246 0.96 -9.75 29.75
C CYS A 246 -0.25 -9.72 30.69
N GLU A 247 -1.39 -10.27 30.28
CA GLU A 247 -2.68 -10.20 31.03
C GLU A 247 -2.57 -10.80 32.45
N ASN A 248 -1.68 -11.79 32.65
CA ASN A 248 -1.44 -12.46 33.93
C ASN A 248 -0.06 -12.18 34.54
N ASN A 249 0.74 -11.26 33.99
CA ASN A 249 2.15 -11.03 34.35
C ASN A 249 3.09 -12.25 34.27
N VAL A 250 2.75 -13.30 33.53
CA VAL A 250 3.63 -14.48 33.33
C VAL A 250 4.10 -14.54 31.89
N ALA A 251 5.32 -14.06 31.67
CA ALA A 251 6.05 -14.25 30.43
C ALA A 251 6.38 -15.74 30.23
N THR A 252 6.34 -16.23 29.00
CA THR A 252 6.90 -17.54 28.68
C THR A 252 8.44 -17.46 28.69
N THR A 253 9.13 -18.60 28.79
CA THR A 253 10.59 -18.64 28.57
C THR A 253 10.99 -18.09 27.19
N PHE A 254 10.07 -18.18 26.23
CA PHE A 254 10.28 -17.63 24.90
C PHE A 254 10.16 -16.10 24.86
N ASP A 255 9.16 -15.53 25.55
CA ASP A 255 9.04 -14.09 25.74
C ASP A 255 10.29 -13.50 26.41
N GLU A 256 10.81 -14.16 27.45
CA GLU A 256 12.02 -13.74 28.15
C GLU A 256 13.24 -13.70 27.23
N ALA A 257 13.44 -14.76 26.41
CA ALA A 257 14.54 -14.81 25.44
C ALA A 257 14.46 -13.68 24.41
N LEU A 258 13.26 -13.36 23.89
CA LEU A 258 13.07 -12.26 22.95
C LEU A 258 13.36 -10.90 23.61
N LEU A 259 12.92 -10.69 24.86
CA LEU A 259 13.19 -9.46 25.61
C LEU A 259 14.67 -9.24 25.91
N GLU A 260 15.43 -10.30 26.16
CA GLU A 260 16.89 -10.24 26.33
C GLU A 260 17.61 -9.84 25.03
N LEU A 261 17.09 -10.28 23.88
CA LEU A 261 17.68 -10.04 22.55
C LEU A 261 17.26 -8.71 21.90
N LYS A 262 16.39 -7.92 22.51
CA LYS A 262 15.84 -6.68 21.91
C LYS A 262 16.89 -5.65 21.47
N HIS A 263 18.05 -5.61 22.12
CA HIS A 263 19.15 -4.70 21.78
C HIS A 263 20.32 -5.42 21.10
N ASP A 264 20.16 -6.70 20.75
CA ASP A 264 21.11 -7.49 19.97
C ASP A 264 20.45 -8.03 18.69
N PRO A 265 20.40 -7.21 17.60
CA PRO A 265 19.82 -7.64 16.34
C PRO A 265 20.49 -8.87 15.73
N THR A 266 21.78 -9.10 16.02
CA THR A 266 22.50 -10.26 15.49
C THR A 266 22.13 -11.52 16.26
N GLY A 267 22.09 -11.45 17.60
CA GLY A 267 21.61 -12.52 18.47
C GLY A 267 20.16 -12.88 18.17
N LEU A 268 19.30 -11.87 17.99
CA LEU A 268 17.91 -12.05 17.58
C LEU A 268 17.81 -12.79 16.25
N ASN A 269 18.58 -12.37 15.23
CA ASN A 269 18.59 -13.06 13.95
C ASN A 269 19.08 -14.51 14.06
N ASN A 270 20.10 -14.79 14.89
CA ASN A 270 20.54 -16.17 15.12
C ASN A 270 19.43 -17.00 15.77
N HIS A 271 18.77 -16.46 16.79
CA HIS A 271 17.68 -17.14 17.47
C HIS A 271 16.53 -17.47 16.52
N ILE A 272 16.14 -16.52 15.66
CA ILE A 272 15.13 -16.76 14.64
C ILE A 272 15.59 -17.83 13.63
N ILE A 273 16.83 -17.79 13.15
CA ILE A 273 17.35 -18.83 12.23
C ILE A 273 17.31 -20.21 12.89
N ASP A 274 17.72 -20.34 14.14
CA ASP A 274 17.69 -21.62 14.87
C ASP A 274 16.26 -22.16 14.99
N LEU A 275 15.28 -21.30 15.23
CA LEU A 275 13.87 -21.67 15.22
C LEU A 275 13.39 -22.11 13.84
N LEU A 276 13.78 -21.39 12.78
CA LEU A 276 13.45 -21.79 11.41
C LEU A 276 14.06 -23.16 11.08
N GLU A 277 15.33 -23.38 11.42
CA GLU A 277 16.01 -24.66 11.18
C GLU A 277 15.42 -25.83 11.98
N THR A 278 14.87 -25.58 13.17
CA THR A 278 14.28 -26.62 14.02
C THR A 278 12.81 -26.90 13.70
N GLN A 279 12.01 -25.86 13.44
CA GLN A 279 10.55 -25.97 13.29
C GLN A 279 10.07 -26.01 11.83
N ILE A 280 10.77 -25.41 10.87
CA ILE A 280 10.42 -25.51 9.42
C ILE A 280 10.82 -26.86 8.82
N ASN A 281 11.54 -27.69 9.58
CA ASN A 281 12.08 -28.97 9.13
C ASN A 281 11.04 -30.00 8.63
N GLY A 282 9.73 -29.77 8.83
CA GLY A 282 8.65 -30.63 8.30
C GLY A 282 8.09 -30.18 6.93
N THR A 283 7.92 -28.88 6.70
CA THR A 283 7.08 -28.36 5.61
C THR A 283 7.85 -27.78 4.42
N MET A 284 9.00 -27.14 4.65
CA MET A 284 9.81 -26.49 3.58
C MET A 284 11.29 -26.86 3.57
N LYS A 285 11.73 -27.77 4.45
CA LYS A 285 13.15 -28.15 4.58
C LYS A 285 13.83 -28.44 3.24
N ASN A 286 13.15 -29.20 2.39
CA ASN A 286 13.69 -29.65 1.12
C ASN A 286 13.64 -28.58 0.01
N GLU A 287 13.01 -27.43 0.28
CA GLU A 287 12.92 -26.31 -0.66
C GLU A 287 14.02 -25.25 -0.38
N ILE A 288 14.49 -25.16 0.86
CA ILE A 288 15.48 -24.18 1.31
C ILE A 288 16.90 -24.70 1.00
N ALA A 289 17.66 -23.91 0.25
CA ALA A 289 19.05 -24.22 -0.06
C ALA A 289 19.97 -23.86 1.12
N HIS A 290 19.86 -22.64 1.63
CA HIS A 290 20.62 -22.16 2.80
C HIS A 290 20.06 -20.83 3.33
N TYR A 291 20.42 -20.52 4.58
CA TYR A 291 20.22 -19.21 5.20
C TYR A 291 21.50 -18.36 5.09
N ARG A 292 21.38 -17.06 4.84
CA ARG A 292 22.49 -16.10 4.89
C ARG A 292 22.18 -14.96 5.85
N LYS A 293 23.19 -14.51 6.57
CA LYS A 293 23.13 -13.30 7.37
C LYS A 293 23.78 -12.16 6.59
N ILE A 294 23.01 -11.12 6.29
CA ILE A 294 23.52 -9.93 5.62
C ILE A 294 23.85 -8.90 6.70
N GLN A 295 25.15 -8.62 6.86
CA GLN A 295 25.65 -7.59 7.74
C GLN A 295 25.50 -6.23 7.05
N ALA A 296 24.39 -5.57 7.31
CA ALA A 296 24.10 -4.21 6.86
C ALA A 296 23.87 -3.31 8.08
N LEU A 297 23.54 -2.03 7.85
CA LEU A 297 23.15 -1.11 8.93
C LEU A 297 22.04 -1.70 9.82
N PHE A 298 21.14 -2.47 9.20
CA PHE A 298 20.17 -3.32 9.86
C PHE A 298 20.41 -4.78 9.44
N PRO A 299 20.76 -5.69 10.36
CA PRO A 299 21.02 -7.08 10.01
C PRO A 299 19.78 -7.77 9.41
N ILE A 300 19.96 -8.45 8.28
CA ILE A 300 18.88 -9.12 7.54
C ILE A 300 19.16 -10.62 7.48
N ILE A 301 18.09 -11.43 7.62
CA ILE A 301 18.10 -12.87 7.35
C ILE A 301 17.67 -13.06 5.89
N SER A 302 18.51 -13.67 5.07
CA SER A 302 18.19 -14.01 3.68
C SER A 302 18.01 -15.52 3.55
N ILE A 303 16.78 -15.94 3.26
CA ILE A 303 16.43 -17.34 2.96
C ILE A 303 16.55 -17.53 1.46
N VAL A 304 17.42 -18.44 1.03
CA VAL A 304 17.61 -18.77 -0.39
C VAL A 304 17.03 -20.15 -0.66
N PHE A 305 16.10 -20.24 -1.60
CA PHE A 305 15.47 -21.48 -2.04
C PHE A 305 16.22 -22.10 -3.23
N HIS A 306 16.03 -23.41 -3.45
CA HIS A 306 16.68 -24.12 -4.56
C HIS A 306 16.29 -23.58 -5.94
N ASP A 307 15.08 -23.05 -6.08
CA ASP A 307 14.56 -22.40 -7.29
C ASP A 307 15.08 -20.96 -7.50
N GLN A 308 16.05 -20.54 -6.68
CA GLN A 308 16.68 -19.21 -6.65
C GLN A 308 15.79 -18.08 -6.12
N THR A 309 14.57 -18.36 -5.66
CA THR A 309 13.79 -17.37 -4.92
C THR A 309 14.53 -16.98 -3.64
N LYS A 310 14.54 -15.69 -3.32
CA LYS A 310 15.08 -15.18 -2.06
C LYS A 310 14.02 -14.42 -1.30
N VAL A 311 13.96 -14.68 0.00
CA VAL A 311 13.12 -13.93 0.94
C VAL A 311 14.05 -13.30 1.97
N GLU A 312 14.03 -11.98 2.03
CA GLU A 312 14.82 -11.20 2.97
C GLU A 312 13.93 -10.76 4.13
N ILE A 313 14.28 -11.19 5.34
CA ILE A 313 13.54 -10.94 6.57
C ILE A 313 14.35 -9.98 7.43
N PHE A 314 13.78 -8.80 7.65
CA PHE A 314 14.21 -7.90 8.70
C PHE A 314 13.40 -8.17 9.97
N VAL A 315 14.05 -8.45 11.10
CA VAL A 315 13.37 -8.77 12.36
C VAL A 315 13.40 -7.55 13.28
N GLN A 316 12.26 -7.24 13.89
CA GLN A 316 12.13 -6.12 14.79
C GLN A 316 11.28 -6.45 16.02
N ILE A 317 11.76 -6.01 17.18
CA ILE A 317 11.00 -5.96 18.43
C ILE A 317 10.65 -4.50 18.71
N LYS A 318 9.38 -4.21 19.01
CA LYS A 318 8.90 -2.90 19.44
C LYS A 318 8.43 -2.95 20.89
N THR A 319 9.09 -2.22 21.76
CA THR A 319 8.74 -2.18 23.18
C THR A 319 7.49 -1.33 23.44
N ILE A 320 6.81 -1.55 24.58
CA ILE A 320 5.65 -0.76 25.00
C ILE A 320 6.00 0.75 25.05
N GLN A 321 7.23 1.08 25.46
CA GLN A 321 7.69 2.47 25.53
C GLN A 321 7.82 3.09 24.14
N GLU A 322 8.39 2.37 23.18
CA GLU A 322 8.51 2.83 21.79
C GLU A 322 7.13 3.00 21.13
N GLN A 323 6.22 2.06 21.37
CA GLN A 323 4.84 2.14 20.88
C GLN A 323 4.12 3.38 21.40
N SER A 324 4.26 3.70 22.70
CA SER A 324 3.66 4.90 23.29
C SER A 324 4.25 6.20 22.75
N LYS A 325 5.56 6.22 22.44
CA LYS A 325 6.26 7.39 21.89
C LYS A 325 5.87 7.68 20.43
N VAL A 326 5.69 6.65 19.61
CA VAL A 326 5.17 6.76 18.24
C VAL A 326 3.77 7.38 18.24
N GLN A 327 2.96 7.11 19.26
CA GLN A 327 1.59 7.60 19.39
C GLN A 327 1.50 9.06 19.91
N THR A 328 2.47 9.51 20.70
CA THR A 328 2.46 10.86 21.31
C THR A 328 3.13 11.95 20.48
N CYS A 329 3.69 11.63 19.30
CA CYS A 329 4.40 12.60 18.45
C CYS A 329 5.45 13.44 19.23
N GLN A 330 6.09 12.84 20.25
CA GLN A 330 7.07 13.54 21.07
C GLN A 330 8.47 13.41 20.47
N ASP A 331 9.12 14.57 20.42
CA ASP A 331 10.20 15.00 19.55
C ASP A 331 11.61 14.44 19.88
N ASP A 332 11.75 13.27 20.49
CA ASP A 332 13.06 12.76 20.93
C ASP A 332 13.28 11.31 20.52
N PHE A 333 13.35 11.05 19.20
CA PHE A 333 13.63 9.71 18.69
C PHE A 333 14.83 9.70 17.72
N ASP A 334 16.03 9.60 18.30
CA ASP A 334 17.31 9.43 17.61
C ASP A 334 17.65 7.94 17.33
N GLY A 335 16.74 7.01 17.62
CA GLY A 335 17.02 5.58 17.50
C GLY A 335 15.83 4.80 16.98
N GLU A 336 15.76 4.61 15.66
CA GLU A 336 15.42 3.34 14.98
C GLU A 336 15.05 3.62 13.52
N GLU A 337 16.04 3.69 12.62
CA GLU A 337 15.79 3.82 11.17
C GLU A 337 15.11 2.57 10.55
N SER A 338 14.76 1.56 11.35
CA SER A 338 14.28 0.25 10.90
C SER A 338 12.77 0.03 10.89
N ILE A 339 11.96 0.82 11.63
CA ILE A 339 10.48 0.77 11.60
C ILE A 339 9.92 1.24 10.24
N HIS A 340 10.75 1.92 9.45
CA HIS A 340 10.32 2.69 8.29
C HIS A 340 9.78 1.82 7.16
N GLY A 341 10.46 0.76 6.71
CA GLY A 341 10.12 0.09 5.44
C GLY A 341 8.63 -0.23 5.22
N VAL A 342 7.96 -0.86 6.20
CA VAL A 342 6.52 -1.15 6.10
C VAL A 342 5.64 0.09 6.32
N HIS A 343 5.92 0.92 7.30
CA HIS A 343 5.06 2.09 7.56
C HIS A 343 5.19 3.11 6.41
N ASP A 344 6.39 3.24 5.85
CA ASP A 344 6.74 4.07 4.70
C ASP A 344 6.01 3.64 3.45
N ILE A 345 5.93 2.33 3.18
CA ILE A 345 5.18 1.85 2.03
C ILE A 345 3.66 1.95 2.26
N GLU A 346 3.18 1.67 3.46
CA GLU A 346 1.75 1.81 3.75
C GLU A 346 1.30 3.28 3.69
N ARG A 347 2.09 4.22 4.22
CA ARG A 347 1.82 5.65 4.11
C ARG A 347 1.90 6.17 2.67
N LEU A 348 2.81 5.62 1.87
CA LEU A 348 2.84 5.91 0.44
C LEU A 348 1.53 5.44 -0.23
N LEU A 349 1.14 4.19 0.01
CA LEU A 349 0.00 3.55 -0.66
C LEU A 349 -1.37 4.11 -0.25
N ILE A 350 -1.52 4.62 0.97
CA ILE A 350 -2.74 5.34 1.40
C ILE A 350 -3.08 6.48 0.43
N HIS A 351 -2.06 7.10 -0.18
CA HIS A 351 -2.22 8.29 -1.02
C HIS A 351 -2.05 8.00 -2.51
N VAL A 352 -1.96 6.71 -2.87
CA VAL A 352 -2.02 6.25 -4.25
C VAL A 352 -3.50 6.05 -4.61
N TYR A 353 -4.09 7.00 -5.32
CA TYR A 353 -5.51 6.97 -5.71
C TYR A 353 -5.89 5.76 -6.58
N SER A 354 -4.97 5.32 -7.45
CA SER A 354 -5.15 4.15 -8.31
C SER A 354 -3.87 3.30 -8.29
N PRO A 355 -3.87 2.18 -7.55
CA PRO A 355 -2.73 1.29 -7.50
C PRO A 355 -2.26 0.82 -8.88
N PRO A 356 -3.13 0.39 -9.82
CA PRO A 356 -2.70 -0.05 -11.15
C PRO A 356 -1.96 1.02 -11.94
N ILE A 357 -2.45 2.27 -11.94
CA ILE A 357 -1.81 3.39 -12.65
C ILE A 357 -0.44 3.68 -12.05
N PHE A 358 -0.36 3.76 -10.72
CA PHE A 358 0.89 4.00 -10.01
C PHE A 358 1.91 2.89 -10.26
N GLN A 359 1.50 1.62 -10.24
CA GLN A 359 2.37 0.48 -10.50
C GLN A 359 2.96 0.50 -11.92
N HIS A 360 2.13 0.75 -12.95
CA HIS A 360 2.59 0.86 -14.34
C HIS A 360 3.56 2.03 -14.51
N PHE A 361 3.21 3.20 -13.95
CA PHE A 361 4.03 4.40 -14.03
C PHE A 361 5.38 4.23 -13.30
N LEU A 362 5.38 3.70 -12.08
CA LEU A 362 6.61 3.41 -11.34
C LEU A 362 7.47 2.36 -12.05
N THR A 363 6.86 1.33 -12.65
CA THR A 363 7.57 0.32 -13.43
C THR A 363 8.26 0.92 -14.64
N PHE A 364 7.57 1.79 -15.39
CA PHE A 364 8.14 2.50 -16.53
C PHE A 364 9.32 3.39 -16.14
N ILE A 365 9.16 4.23 -15.09
CA ILE A 365 10.23 5.12 -14.62
C ILE A 365 11.43 4.33 -14.09
N ARG A 366 11.20 3.25 -13.35
CA ARG A 366 12.28 2.38 -12.88
C ARG A 366 13.03 1.72 -14.04
N ALA A 367 12.30 1.22 -15.04
CA ALA A 367 12.91 0.60 -16.21
C ALA A 367 13.77 1.61 -17.00
N TRP A 368 13.29 2.84 -17.18
CA TRP A 368 14.09 3.92 -17.75
C TRP A 368 15.35 4.17 -16.92
N ALA A 369 15.22 4.44 -15.61
CA ALA A 369 16.35 4.78 -14.74
C ALA A 369 17.41 3.65 -14.69
N GLN A 370 16.96 2.39 -14.68
CA GLN A 370 17.85 1.22 -14.73
C GLN A 370 18.58 1.11 -16.06
N LYS A 371 17.87 1.28 -17.18
CA LYS A 371 18.47 1.17 -18.52
C LYS A 371 19.51 2.26 -18.80
N VAL A 372 19.27 3.49 -18.36
CA VAL A 372 20.23 4.58 -18.59
C VAL A 372 21.39 4.57 -17.58
N GLY A 373 21.28 3.84 -16.47
CA GLY A 373 22.35 3.73 -15.46
C GLY A 373 22.23 4.70 -14.28
N LEU A 374 21.03 5.22 -14.01
CA LEU A 374 20.74 6.20 -12.95
C LEU A 374 20.01 5.57 -11.74
N TYR A 375 20.07 4.25 -11.59
CA TYR A 375 19.36 3.52 -10.54
C TYR A 375 20.32 2.77 -9.61
N GLY A 376 20.09 2.86 -8.30
CA GLY A 376 20.77 2.03 -7.31
C GLY A 376 21.41 2.84 -6.18
N GLN A 377 20.84 2.70 -4.99
CA GLN A 377 21.32 3.39 -3.79
C GLN A 377 22.78 3.09 -3.44
N VAL A 378 23.23 1.87 -3.74
CA VAL A 378 24.61 1.40 -3.48
C VAL A 378 25.67 2.14 -4.31
N TYR A 379 25.26 2.77 -5.41
CA TYR A 379 26.09 3.57 -6.31
C TYR A 379 25.93 5.08 -6.07
N GLY A 380 25.19 5.48 -5.02
CA GLY A 380 24.89 6.88 -4.76
C GLY A 380 23.75 7.46 -5.60
N TYR A 381 23.00 6.63 -6.31
CA TYR A 381 21.75 7.03 -6.98
C TYR A 381 20.54 6.83 -6.06
N LEU A 382 19.34 7.06 -6.57
CA LEU A 382 18.09 6.89 -5.83
C LEU A 382 17.75 5.40 -5.61
N SER A 383 17.15 5.12 -4.45
CA SER A 383 16.58 3.81 -4.12
C SER A 383 15.25 3.57 -4.82
N GLY A 384 14.79 2.32 -4.90
CA GLY A 384 13.46 2.01 -5.42
C GLY A 384 12.33 2.75 -4.69
N TYR A 385 12.47 2.95 -3.38
CA TYR A 385 11.51 3.70 -2.59
C TYR A 385 11.52 5.21 -2.90
N SER A 386 12.70 5.79 -3.13
CA SER A 386 12.80 7.19 -3.54
C SER A 386 12.08 7.44 -4.88
N TRP A 387 12.27 6.55 -5.86
CA TRP A 387 11.53 6.60 -7.13
C TRP A 387 10.01 6.46 -6.93
N ALA A 388 9.59 5.59 -6.02
CA ALA A 388 8.18 5.42 -5.67
C ALA A 388 7.56 6.71 -5.11
N ILE A 389 8.26 7.46 -4.25
CA ILE A 389 7.81 8.77 -3.75
C ILE A 389 7.71 9.80 -4.89
N LEU A 390 8.69 9.84 -5.80
CA LEU A 390 8.64 10.75 -6.96
C LEU A 390 7.41 10.47 -7.83
N CYS A 391 7.15 9.19 -8.12
CA CYS A 391 5.98 8.78 -8.90
C CYS A 391 4.67 9.09 -8.17
N ALA A 392 4.57 8.80 -6.87
CA ALA A 392 3.37 9.11 -6.09
C ALA A 392 3.09 10.61 -6.05
N TYR A 393 4.13 11.45 -5.96
CA TYR A 393 3.99 12.91 -6.02
C TYR A 393 3.37 13.38 -7.34
N ILE A 394 3.83 12.83 -8.46
CA ILE A 394 3.30 13.15 -9.79
C ILE A 394 1.86 12.64 -9.93
N CYS A 395 1.58 11.41 -9.49
CA CYS A 395 0.22 10.88 -9.46
C CYS A 395 -0.71 11.80 -8.64
N HIS A 396 -0.33 12.17 -7.42
CA HIS A 396 -1.15 13.04 -6.57
C HIS A 396 -1.36 14.43 -7.16
N LYS A 397 -0.34 15.00 -7.83
CA LYS A 397 -0.40 16.35 -8.40
C LYS A 397 -1.19 16.43 -9.70
N PHE A 398 -1.15 15.39 -10.52
CA PHE A 398 -1.66 15.44 -11.90
C PHE A 398 -2.79 14.45 -12.20
N LEU A 399 -3.06 13.47 -11.34
CA LEU A 399 -4.29 12.69 -11.40
C LEU A 399 -5.37 13.38 -10.57
N ALA A 400 -6.55 13.55 -11.16
CA ALA A 400 -7.71 13.99 -10.40
C ALA A 400 -8.07 12.93 -9.35
N PRO A 401 -8.45 13.31 -8.12
CA PRO A 401 -9.05 12.36 -7.18
C PRO A 401 -10.23 11.67 -7.86
N LEU A 402 -10.40 10.36 -7.66
CA LEU A 402 -11.51 9.60 -8.24
C LEU A 402 -12.84 10.21 -7.81
N LYS A 403 -13.48 10.99 -8.70
CA LYS A 403 -14.73 11.70 -8.38
C LYS A 403 -15.95 10.78 -8.38
N SER A 404 -15.88 9.60 -9.01
CA SER A 404 -16.95 8.59 -9.00
C SER A 404 -16.45 7.21 -9.47
N LEU A 405 -17.00 6.13 -8.90
CA LEU A 405 -16.82 4.74 -9.40
C LEU A 405 -17.47 4.54 -10.77
N SER A 406 -18.42 5.41 -11.17
CA SER A 406 -19.11 5.32 -12.46
C SER A 406 -18.25 5.75 -13.66
N SER A 407 -17.03 6.24 -13.41
CA SER A 407 -16.09 6.72 -14.41
C SER A 407 -14.69 6.13 -14.17
N ILE A 408 -14.61 4.86 -13.76
CA ILE A 408 -13.40 4.07 -14.00
C ILE A 408 -13.35 3.82 -15.52
N GLU A 409 -13.15 4.89 -16.29
CA GLU A 409 -12.74 4.78 -17.68
C GLU A 409 -11.34 4.17 -17.68
N GLU A 410 -11.05 3.32 -18.67
CA GLU A 410 -9.73 2.71 -18.82
C GLU A 410 -8.67 3.81 -18.87
N PHE A 411 -7.64 3.68 -18.03
CA PHE A 411 -6.54 4.65 -18.03
C PHE A 411 -5.84 4.64 -19.38
N SER A 412 -5.95 5.76 -20.09
CA SER A 412 -5.61 5.87 -21.50
C SER A 412 -4.12 6.17 -21.71
N ILE A 413 -3.64 5.92 -22.94
CA ILE A 413 -2.30 6.36 -23.36
C ILE A 413 -2.08 7.86 -23.20
N GLU A 414 -3.13 8.66 -23.40
CA GLU A 414 -3.08 10.12 -23.28
C GLU A 414 -2.71 10.53 -21.84
N GLU A 415 -3.37 9.94 -20.87
CA GLU A 415 -3.12 10.20 -19.46
C GLU A 415 -1.77 9.62 -19.01
N PHE A 416 -1.43 8.40 -19.44
CA PHE A 416 -0.14 7.79 -19.12
C PHE A 416 1.04 8.60 -19.66
N PHE A 417 0.99 8.98 -20.93
CA PHE A 417 2.02 9.80 -21.55
C PHE A 417 2.13 11.16 -20.86
N SER A 418 1.00 11.77 -20.49
CA SER A 418 0.97 13.02 -19.72
C SER A 418 1.68 12.86 -18.37
N LEU A 419 1.44 11.78 -17.61
CA LEU A 419 2.17 11.54 -16.35
C LEU A 419 3.69 11.42 -16.57
N VAL A 420 4.10 10.68 -17.59
CA VAL A 420 5.52 10.52 -17.94
C VAL A 420 6.15 11.86 -18.31
N GLN A 421 5.48 12.66 -19.15
CA GLN A 421 5.95 14.00 -19.52
C GLN A 421 6.03 14.93 -18.31
N GLN A 422 5.02 14.92 -17.44
CA GLN A 422 4.99 15.73 -16.23
C GLN A 422 6.06 15.33 -15.22
N PHE A 423 6.40 14.04 -15.13
CA PHE A 423 7.50 13.55 -14.30
C PHE A 423 8.82 14.19 -14.70
N PHE A 424 9.22 14.00 -15.97
CA PHE A 424 10.51 14.48 -16.46
C PHE A 424 10.57 16.00 -16.43
N SER A 425 9.50 16.68 -16.87
CA SER A 425 9.43 18.15 -16.81
C SER A 425 9.51 18.68 -15.37
N THR A 426 8.79 18.07 -14.43
CA THR A 426 8.80 18.51 -13.03
C THR A 426 10.17 18.38 -12.40
N PHE A 427 10.83 17.21 -12.56
CA PHE A 427 12.08 16.94 -11.85
C PHE A 427 13.34 17.43 -12.56
N ALA A 428 13.28 17.70 -13.87
CA ALA A 428 14.32 18.45 -14.58
C ALA A 428 14.44 19.89 -14.03
N HIS A 429 13.31 20.55 -13.77
CA HIS A 429 13.28 21.93 -13.29
C HIS A 429 13.23 22.06 -11.75
N PHE A 430 13.24 20.93 -11.02
CA PHE A 430 13.18 20.97 -9.56
C PHE A 430 14.52 21.42 -8.98
N ASN A 431 14.50 22.49 -8.18
CA ASN A 431 15.71 22.98 -7.51
C ASN A 431 16.08 22.10 -6.30
N TRP A 432 16.76 20.99 -6.55
CA TRP A 432 17.24 20.03 -5.54
C TRP A 432 18.17 20.62 -4.49
N SER A 433 18.86 21.73 -4.79
CA SER A 433 19.78 22.38 -3.86
C SER A 433 19.06 23.22 -2.79
N ALA A 434 17.93 23.82 -3.16
CA ALA A 434 17.18 24.73 -2.30
C ALA A 434 15.94 24.08 -1.67
N ASN A 435 15.33 23.12 -2.37
CA ASN A 435 14.03 22.57 -2.02
C ASN A 435 14.10 21.11 -1.58
N ALA A 436 13.15 20.71 -0.75
CA ALA A 436 12.90 19.31 -0.41
C ALA A 436 11.56 18.89 -1.00
N LEU A 437 11.54 17.74 -1.68
CA LEU A 437 10.29 17.15 -2.15
C LEU A 437 9.57 16.50 -0.97
N ARG A 438 8.31 16.86 -0.80
CA ARG A 438 7.39 16.22 0.12
C ARG A 438 6.18 15.73 -0.67
N LEU A 439 5.74 14.52 -0.37
CA LEU A 439 4.54 13.96 -0.97
C LEU A 439 3.30 14.81 -0.59
N TYR A 440 3.28 15.37 0.63
CA TYR A 440 2.23 16.26 1.10
C TYR A 440 2.78 17.65 1.47
N PRO A 441 2.12 18.74 1.03
CA PRO A 441 2.59 20.10 1.29
C PRO A 441 2.33 20.59 2.73
N LYS A 442 1.44 19.93 3.47
CA LYS A 442 0.94 20.44 4.76
C LYS A 442 1.36 19.62 5.99
N SER A 443 1.85 18.38 5.81
CA SER A 443 2.14 17.52 6.96
C SER A 443 3.33 18.02 7.79
N TYR A 444 3.01 18.23 9.06
CA TYR A 444 3.82 18.73 10.17
C TYR A 444 4.18 20.22 10.14
N LYS A 445 3.50 21.00 11.00
CA LYS A 445 4.02 22.27 11.53
C LYS A 445 5.38 21.97 12.15
N GLN A 446 6.40 22.37 11.42
CA GLN A 446 7.80 22.11 11.65
C GLN A 446 8.32 22.84 12.90
N LYS A 447 7.88 22.44 14.11
CA LYS A 447 8.43 22.98 15.36
C LYS A 447 9.84 22.45 15.66
N THR A 448 10.35 21.44 14.95
CA THR A 448 11.60 20.76 15.35
C THR A 448 12.75 20.67 14.33
N LEU A 449 12.67 21.31 13.16
CA LEU A 449 13.86 21.46 12.30
C LEU A 449 14.74 22.68 12.64
N ALA A 450 14.29 23.57 13.52
CA ALA A 450 15.10 24.72 13.95
C ALA A 450 16.27 24.33 14.90
N GLY A 451 16.37 23.06 15.33
CA GLY A 451 17.41 22.64 16.29
C GLY A 451 18.00 21.24 16.09
N ARG A 452 17.56 20.44 15.10
CA ARG A 452 18.08 19.07 14.91
C ARG A 452 19.27 19.01 13.95
N SER A 453 20.21 18.11 14.29
CA SER A 453 21.52 17.89 13.68
C SER A 453 21.51 17.78 12.14
N LEU A 454 22.54 18.34 11.50
CA LEU A 454 22.88 18.23 10.07
C LEU A 454 22.89 16.78 9.52
N ALA A 455 22.87 15.76 10.37
CA ALA A 455 22.92 14.35 9.98
C ALA A 455 21.64 13.83 9.28
N HIS A 456 20.44 14.36 9.58
CA HIS A 456 19.17 13.89 9.01
C HIS A 456 18.84 14.49 7.62
N ASN A 457 19.66 15.44 7.14
CA ASN A 457 19.56 16.08 5.82
C ASN A 457 20.73 15.71 4.89
N ARG A 458 21.37 14.55 5.10
CA ARG A 458 22.36 14.02 4.15
C ARG A 458 21.70 13.70 2.81
N GLY A 459 22.45 13.82 1.72
CA GLY A 459 21.95 13.57 0.37
C GLY A 459 21.73 14.87 -0.43
N SER A 460 22.26 14.92 -1.66
CA SER A 460 22.10 16.08 -2.56
C SER A 460 20.72 16.19 -3.22
N MET A 461 19.92 15.12 -3.19
CA MET A 461 18.50 15.13 -3.55
C MET A 461 17.65 14.90 -2.30
N ARG A 462 16.93 15.94 -1.86
CA ARG A 462 16.09 15.89 -0.66
C ARG A 462 14.69 15.38 -0.99
N ILE A 463 14.46 14.09 -0.75
CA ILE A 463 13.17 13.41 -0.95
C ILE A 463 12.72 12.88 0.40
N ILE A 464 11.74 13.55 1.01
CA ILE A 464 11.32 13.30 2.38
C ILE A 464 10.34 12.12 2.41
N SER A 465 10.61 11.13 3.28
CA SER A 465 9.68 10.02 3.54
C SER A 465 8.33 10.56 4.02
N PRO A 466 7.19 9.97 3.61
CA PRO A 466 5.87 10.31 4.14
C PRO A 466 5.64 9.87 5.59
N SER A 467 6.60 9.17 6.21
CA SER A 467 6.52 8.70 7.61
C SER A 467 7.46 9.45 8.53
N PRO A 468 7.06 9.75 9.79
CA PRO A 468 7.99 10.10 10.86
C PRO A 468 9.12 9.07 11.01
N PRO A 469 10.37 9.51 11.27
CA PRO A 469 10.82 10.87 11.54
C PRO A 469 11.13 11.68 10.26
N PHE A 470 10.50 11.37 9.13
CA PHE A 470 10.55 12.13 7.87
C PHE A 470 11.97 12.26 7.31
N ASN A 471 12.69 11.13 7.29
CA ASN A 471 14.06 11.06 6.81
C ASN A 471 14.18 11.35 5.30
N ASN A 472 15.34 11.86 4.88
CA ASN A 472 15.67 11.93 3.46
C ASN A 472 15.94 10.52 2.89
N THR A 473 15.04 10.05 2.02
CA THR A 473 15.21 8.76 1.31
C THR A 473 16.31 8.82 0.24
N GLY A 474 16.62 10.02 -0.27
CA GLY A 474 17.73 10.29 -1.18
C GLY A 474 19.10 10.40 -0.50
N ARG A 475 19.27 9.87 0.73
CA ARG A 475 20.46 10.07 1.57
C ARG A 475 21.81 9.69 0.97
N SER A 476 21.81 8.75 0.01
CA SER A 476 23.03 8.28 -0.65
C SER A 476 23.48 9.18 -1.81
N THR A 477 22.65 10.13 -2.24
CA THR A 477 22.97 11.02 -3.35
C THR A 477 24.05 12.03 -2.97
N ILE A 478 24.95 12.29 -3.90
CA ILE A 478 25.98 13.33 -3.79
C ILE A 478 25.80 14.31 -4.95
N ASN A 479 26.57 15.41 -4.95
CA ASN A 479 26.38 16.46 -5.96
C ASN A 479 26.51 15.91 -7.39
N SER A 480 27.52 15.07 -7.64
CA SER A 480 27.70 14.45 -8.96
C SER A 480 26.54 13.56 -9.36
N THR A 481 26.07 12.64 -8.48
CA THR A 481 24.96 11.75 -8.84
C THR A 481 23.63 12.49 -8.97
N ARG A 482 23.40 13.55 -8.18
CA ARG A 482 22.28 14.47 -8.38
C ARG A 482 22.36 15.10 -9.78
N ASP A 483 23.51 15.65 -10.16
CA ASP A 483 23.68 16.35 -11.42
C ASP A 483 23.46 15.41 -12.61
N LEU A 484 23.95 14.17 -12.54
CA LEU A 484 23.70 13.12 -13.55
C LEU A 484 22.21 12.73 -13.61
N ILE A 485 21.52 12.63 -12.47
CA ILE A 485 20.08 12.35 -12.45
C ILE A 485 19.30 13.51 -13.10
N SER A 486 19.63 14.75 -12.77
CA SER A 486 19.04 15.95 -13.36
C SER A 486 19.27 16.02 -14.87
N GLU A 487 20.49 15.74 -15.33
CA GLU A 487 20.83 15.63 -16.76
C GLU A 487 20.00 14.53 -17.46
N GLY A 488 19.83 13.38 -16.81
CA GLY A 488 18.95 12.31 -17.29
C GLY A 488 17.52 12.77 -17.51
N PHE A 489 16.96 13.55 -16.57
CA PHE A 489 15.62 14.14 -16.74
C PHE A 489 15.57 15.15 -17.88
N GLU A 490 16.54 16.06 -17.96
CA GLU A 490 16.64 17.07 -19.02
C GLU A 490 16.76 16.44 -20.40
N ARG A 491 17.51 15.35 -20.54
CA ARG A 491 17.65 14.61 -21.80
C ARG A 491 16.31 14.07 -22.29
N VAL A 492 15.47 13.54 -21.40
CA VAL A 492 14.14 13.08 -21.78
C VAL A 492 13.25 14.27 -22.16
N VAL A 493 13.33 15.39 -21.44
CA VAL A 493 12.62 16.62 -21.83
C VAL A 493 13.03 17.07 -23.23
N GLN A 494 14.34 17.12 -23.52
CA GLN A 494 14.87 17.48 -24.84
C GLN A 494 14.39 16.51 -25.92
N LEU A 495 14.46 15.19 -25.68
CA LEU A 495 13.93 14.17 -26.59
C LEU A 495 12.47 14.46 -26.95
N LEU A 496 11.62 14.69 -25.94
CA LEU A 496 10.20 14.98 -26.11
C LEU A 496 9.92 16.29 -26.88
N THR A 497 10.86 17.23 -26.93
CA THR A 497 10.73 18.43 -27.79
C THR A 497 11.08 18.18 -29.26
N THR A 498 11.86 17.13 -29.54
CA THR A 498 12.36 16.83 -30.89
C THR A 498 11.48 15.84 -31.66
N ILE A 499 10.71 15.02 -30.95
CA ILE A 499 9.83 14.01 -31.54
C ILE A 499 8.39 14.53 -31.62
N ASN A 500 7.64 14.01 -32.59
CA ASN A 500 6.20 14.26 -32.63
C ASN A 500 5.55 13.56 -31.43
N THR A 501 4.56 14.22 -30.81
CA THR A 501 3.76 13.68 -29.69
C THR A 501 2.29 14.06 -29.84
N ILE A 502 1.83 14.37 -31.06
CA ILE A 502 0.46 14.86 -31.30
C ILE A 502 -0.54 13.71 -31.25
N THR A 503 -0.30 12.66 -32.02
CA THR A 503 -1.20 11.50 -32.10
C THR A 503 -0.89 10.47 -31.01
N SER A 504 -1.83 9.56 -30.75
CA SER A 504 -1.58 8.47 -29.79
C SER A 504 -0.46 7.52 -30.27
N GLU A 505 -0.29 7.32 -31.58
CA GLU A 505 0.81 6.52 -32.14
C GLU A 505 2.17 7.20 -31.96
N ASP A 506 2.22 8.52 -32.09
CA ASP A 506 3.42 9.31 -31.78
C ASP A 506 3.81 9.16 -30.30
N LYS A 507 2.83 9.13 -29.39
CA LYS A 507 3.06 8.94 -27.95
C LYS A 507 3.59 7.55 -27.63
N TRP A 508 3.08 6.49 -28.28
CA TRP A 508 3.67 5.14 -28.16
C TRP A 508 5.14 5.12 -28.59
N ASN A 509 5.44 5.73 -29.73
CA ASN A 509 6.81 5.84 -30.23
C ASN A 509 7.71 6.66 -29.30
N ALA A 510 7.17 7.71 -28.67
CA ALA A 510 7.88 8.49 -27.68
C ALA A 510 8.21 7.69 -26.41
N LEU A 511 7.25 6.95 -25.85
CA LEU A 511 7.48 6.08 -24.69
C LEU A 511 8.53 5.01 -24.98
N LYS A 512 8.48 4.41 -26.18
CA LYS A 512 9.48 3.45 -26.63
C LYS A 512 10.88 4.07 -26.69
N GLN A 513 11.01 5.24 -27.32
CA GLN A 513 12.30 5.93 -27.44
C GLN A 513 12.89 6.33 -26.08
N ILE A 514 12.06 6.73 -25.11
CA ILE A 514 12.52 6.98 -23.73
C ILE A 514 13.16 5.72 -23.14
N LEU A 515 12.54 4.55 -23.31
CA LEU A 515 13.07 3.27 -22.83
C LEU A 515 14.23 2.72 -23.67
N GLU A 516 14.53 3.31 -24.82
CA GLU A 516 15.64 2.93 -25.71
C GLU A 516 16.83 3.91 -25.62
N LEU A 517 16.73 4.93 -24.77
CA LEU A 517 17.85 5.83 -24.51
C LEU A 517 19.09 5.03 -24.07
N PRO A 518 20.26 5.31 -24.66
CA PRO A 518 21.47 4.56 -24.39
C PRO A 518 21.97 4.77 -22.96
N HIS A 519 22.62 3.74 -22.44
CA HIS A 519 23.32 3.78 -21.17
C HIS A 519 24.61 4.61 -21.31
N GLU A 520 24.56 5.88 -20.93
CA GLU A 520 25.69 6.81 -21.02
C GLU A 520 26.21 7.26 -19.64
N PHE A 521 25.56 6.84 -18.56
CA PHE A 521 25.94 7.22 -17.20
C PHE A 521 26.89 6.20 -16.55
N PRO A 522 27.83 6.62 -15.69
CA PRO A 522 28.72 5.70 -15.00
C PRO A 522 27.92 4.76 -14.08
N SER A 523 28.04 3.45 -14.28
CA SER A 523 27.36 2.42 -13.48
C SER A 523 28.29 1.46 -12.75
N GLU A 524 29.61 1.62 -12.89
CA GLU A 524 30.62 0.86 -12.16
C GLU A 524 31.21 1.70 -11.01
N LYS A 525 31.49 1.03 -9.88
CA LYS A 525 31.99 1.64 -8.63
C LYS A 525 33.42 2.15 -8.72
#